data_AF-A0A498HK33-F1
#
_entry.id   AF-A0A498HK33-F1
#
_cell.length_a   1.000
_cell.length_b   1.000
_cell.length_c   1.000
_cell.angle_alpha   90.00
_cell.angle_beta   90.00
_cell.angle_gamma   90.00
#
_symmetry.space_group_name_H-M   'P 1'
#
loop_
_entity.id
_entity.type
_entity.pdbx_description
1 polymer ?
#
loop_
_entity_poly.entity_id
_entity_poly.type
_entity_poly.pdbx_seq_one_letter_code
_entity_poly.pdbx_strand_id
1 'polypeptide(L)'
;MVNSYPYFSYLHNKNYVSLGYVLFRATSEVVNDDELVYSNLFDASMDAFVNAMEREGVVGVPVVVSEMGWPTDGGEAASVENSRAYNAEVVRRAVEGVRTPRRPGVGAEVFLFDLFDENEKYGEEFERHFGIFGHDGLKAYDLNFN
;
A
#
# COMPACT_ATOMS: atom_id res chain seq x y z
N MET A 1 0.93 -12.71 8.07
CA MET A 1 1.00 -11.23 8.01
C MET A 1 2.05 -10.85 7.00
N VAL A 2 1.89 -9.72 6.33
CA VAL A 2 2.83 -9.24 5.31
C VAL A 2 2.92 -7.72 5.36
N ASN A 3 4.13 -7.19 5.25
CA ASN A 3 4.34 -5.76 5.05
C ASN A 3 4.35 -5.50 3.54
N SER A 4 3.54 -4.56 3.06
CA SER A 4 3.31 -4.35 1.63
C SER A 4 3.48 -2.87 1.27
N TYR A 5 4.56 -2.56 0.53
CA TYR A 5 4.93 -1.19 0.18
C TYR A 5 5.10 -1.02 -1.35
N PRO A 6 4.02 -0.68 -2.08
CA PRO A 6 4.08 -0.26 -3.47
C PRO A 6 5.06 0.91 -3.72
N TYR A 7 5.31 1.75 -2.71
CA TYR A 7 6.31 2.83 -2.76
C TYR A 7 7.70 2.31 -3.17
N PHE A 8 8.19 1.25 -2.51
CA PHE A 8 9.50 0.68 -2.82
C PHE A 8 9.55 0.04 -4.22
N SER A 9 8.47 -0.64 -4.61
CA SER A 9 8.37 -1.20 -5.96
C SER A 9 8.46 -0.11 -7.03
N TYR A 10 7.83 1.04 -6.81
CA TYR A 10 7.97 2.20 -7.69
C TYR A 10 9.39 2.74 -7.71
N LEU A 11 9.98 3.02 -6.55
CA LEU A 11 11.34 3.58 -6.46
C LEU A 11 12.39 2.74 -7.21
N HIS A 12 12.29 1.42 -7.13
CA HIS A 12 13.30 0.52 -7.67
C HIS A 12 12.99 -0.02 -9.08
N ASN A 13 11.77 0.14 -9.60
CA ASN A 13 11.35 -0.46 -10.87
C ASN A 13 10.53 0.49 -11.77
N LYS A 14 10.87 1.78 -11.81
CA LYS A 14 10.12 2.83 -12.53
C LYS A 14 9.86 2.55 -14.02
N ASN A 15 10.70 1.75 -14.66
CA ASN A 15 10.51 1.34 -16.06
C ASN A 15 9.30 0.41 -16.25
N TYR A 16 8.84 -0.24 -15.19
CA TYR A 16 7.77 -1.25 -15.20
C TYR A 16 6.63 -0.89 -14.25
N VAL A 17 6.89 -0.08 -13.23
CA VAL A 17 5.94 0.31 -12.20
C VAL A 17 5.69 1.82 -12.31
N SER A 18 4.52 2.18 -12.84
CA SER A 18 4.13 3.59 -12.96
C SER A 18 3.62 4.15 -11.64
N LEU A 19 3.76 5.46 -11.44
CA LEU A 19 3.23 6.13 -10.25
C LEU A 19 1.71 5.97 -10.13
N GLY A 20 0.99 6.02 -11.24
CA GLY A 20 -0.46 5.80 -11.26
C GLY A 20 -0.86 4.41 -10.77
N TYR A 21 -0.08 3.38 -11.11
CA TYR A 21 -0.35 2.00 -10.71
C TYR A 21 -0.18 1.77 -9.20
N VAL A 22 0.79 2.44 -8.58
CA VAL A 22 1.04 2.30 -7.13
C VAL A 22 0.19 3.24 -6.27
N LEU A 23 -0.35 4.31 -6.84
CA LEU A 23 -1.24 5.27 -6.16
C LEU A 23 -2.74 5.00 -6.38
N PHE A 24 -3.12 3.82 -6.89
CA PHE A 24 -4.53 3.49 -7.22
C PHE A 24 -5.18 4.46 -8.24
N ARG A 25 -4.38 5.07 -9.12
CA ARG A 25 -4.79 6.08 -10.09
C ARG A 25 -4.70 5.61 -11.54
N ALA A 26 -4.45 4.33 -11.79
CA ALA A 26 -4.45 3.80 -13.16
C ALA A 26 -5.86 3.91 -13.75
N THR A 27 -5.95 4.40 -14.99
CA THR A 27 -7.22 4.56 -15.72
C THR A 27 -7.56 3.36 -16.61
N SER A 28 -6.67 2.37 -16.67
CA SER A 28 -6.83 1.13 -17.43
C SER A 28 -6.26 -0.05 -16.65
N GLU A 29 -6.55 -1.24 -17.14
CA GLU A 29 -5.88 -2.47 -16.74
C GLU A 29 -4.36 -2.32 -16.94
N VAL A 30 -3.57 -2.77 -15.96
CA VAL A 30 -2.10 -2.71 -16.01
C VAL A 30 -1.50 -4.11 -16.14
N VAL A 31 -2.02 -5.07 -15.37
CA VAL A 31 -1.63 -6.48 -15.45
C VAL A 31 -2.87 -7.33 -15.70
N ASN A 32 -2.76 -8.25 -16.64
CA ASN A 32 -3.75 -9.29 -16.94
C ASN A 32 -3.08 -10.65 -16.69
N ASP A 33 -3.61 -11.40 -15.72
CA ASP A 33 -3.21 -12.75 -15.32
C ASP A 33 -4.42 -13.68 -15.50
N ASP A 34 -4.69 -14.02 -16.76
CA ASP A 34 -5.89 -14.72 -17.23
C ASP A 34 -7.19 -13.98 -16.87
N GLU A 35 -7.99 -14.53 -15.95
CA GLU A 35 -9.25 -13.93 -15.49
C GLU A 35 -9.03 -12.86 -14.40
N LEU A 36 -7.80 -12.70 -13.91
CA LEU A 36 -7.44 -11.76 -12.86
C LEU A 36 -6.82 -10.51 -13.47
N VAL A 37 -7.53 -9.38 -13.32
CA VAL A 37 -7.11 -8.09 -13.86
C VAL A 37 -6.77 -7.13 -12.73
N TYR A 38 -5.61 -6.48 -12.84
CA TYR A 38 -5.10 -5.57 -11.82
C TYR A 38 -4.88 -4.17 -12.39
N SER A 39 -5.54 -3.19 -11.78
CA SER A 39 -5.36 -1.76 -12.03
C SER A 39 -4.53 -1.07 -10.95
N ASN A 40 -4.15 -1.78 -9.88
CA ASN A 40 -3.27 -1.27 -8.85
C ASN A 40 -2.28 -2.33 -8.37
N LEU A 41 -1.08 -1.90 -7.97
CA LEU A 41 -0.01 -2.84 -7.57
C LEU A 41 -0.33 -3.55 -6.26
N PHE A 42 -1.08 -2.93 -5.35
CA PHE A 42 -1.45 -3.54 -4.09
C PHE A 42 -2.19 -4.86 -4.30
N ASP A 43 -3.26 -4.86 -5.11
CA ASP A 43 -4.03 -6.06 -5.40
C ASP A 43 -3.15 -7.14 -6.06
N ALA A 44 -2.32 -6.75 -7.02
CA ALA A 44 -1.41 -7.67 -7.71
C ALA A 44 -0.39 -8.31 -6.74
N SER A 45 0.20 -7.52 -5.84
CA SER A 45 1.16 -8.03 -4.85
C SER A 45 0.51 -8.92 -3.80
N MET A 46 -0.69 -8.57 -3.34
CA MET A 46 -1.45 -9.37 -2.39
C MET A 46 -1.86 -10.71 -3.00
N ASP A 47 -2.35 -10.72 -4.23
CA ASP A 47 -2.76 -11.96 -4.90
C ASP A 47 -1.57 -12.81 -5.32
N ALA A 48 -0.42 -12.22 -5.64
CA ALA A 48 0.83 -12.95 -5.83
C ALA A 48 1.25 -13.67 -4.53
N PHE A 49 1.18 -13.00 -3.37
CA PHE A 49 1.47 -13.60 -2.07
C PHE A 49 0.50 -14.73 -1.73
N VAL A 50 -0.81 -14.52 -1.94
CA VAL A 50 -1.84 -15.54 -1.75
C VAL A 50 -1.60 -16.75 -2.66
N ASN A 51 -1.30 -16.53 -3.94
CA ASN A 51 -1.02 -17.60 -4.88
C ASN A 51 0.20 -18.43 -4.43
N ALA A 52 1.26 -17.77 -3.94
CA ALA A 52 2.42 -18.47 -3.38
C ALA A 52 2.04 -19.34 -2.17
N MET A 53 1.24 -18.82 -1.25
CA MET A 53 0.75 -19.59 -0.09
C MET A 53 -0.04 -20.84 -0.53
N GLU A 54 -0.95 -20.69 -1.48
CA GLU A 54 -1.79 -21.78 -1.96
C GLU A 54 -0.98 -22.87 -2.67
N ARG A 55 0.07 -22.48 -3.40
CA ARG A 55 1.00 -23.44 -4.04
C ARG A 55 1.78 -24.28 -3.03
N GLU A 56 2.03 -23.74 -1.85
CA GLU A 56 2.66 -24.46 -0.73
C GLU A 56 1.61 -25.20 0.15
N GLY A 57 0.36 -25.28 -0.28
CA GLY A 57 -0.71 -25.98 0.44
C GLY A 57 -1.33 -25.19 1.59
N VAL A 58 -0.98 -23.91 1.75
CA VAL A 58 -1.55 -23.02 2.77
C VAL A 58 -2.77 -22.30 2.20
N VAL A 59 -3.91 -22.99 2.20
CA VAL A 59 -5.16 -22.52 1.59
C VAL A 59 -6.10 -21.96 2.68
N GLY A 60 -6.82 -20.89 2.34
CA GLY A 60 -7.89 -20.33 3.20
C GLY A 60 -7.43 -19.55 4.42
N VAL A 61 -6.12 -19.39 4.65
CA VAL A 61 -5.58 -18.57 5.73
C VAL A 61 -5.77 -17.09 5.40
N PRO A 62 -6.42 -16.28 6.26
CA PRO A 62 -6.54 -14.84 6.08
C PRO A 62 -5.17 -14.15 6.05
N VAL A 63 -5.03 -13.14 5.19
CA VAL A 63 -3.82 -12.32 5.13
C VAL A 63 -4.12 -10.97 5.77
N VAL A 64 -3.31 -10.61 6.74
CA VAL A 64 -3.29 -9.28 7.36
C VAL A 64 -2.09 -8.53 6.79
N VAL A 65 -2.33 -7.30 6.33
CA VAL A 65 -1.28 -6.36 5.93
C VAL A 65 -0.82 -5.66 7.18
N SER A 66 0.33 -6.07 7.72
CA SER A 66 0.86 -5.59 9.00
C SER A 66 1.50 -4.22 8.92
N GLU A 67 1.93 -3.81 7.72
CA GLU A 67 2.40 -2.46 7.45
C GLU A 67 2.13 -2.11 5.99
N MET A 68 1.63 -0.90 5.76
CA MET A 68 1.68 -0.23 4.46
C MET A 68 1.55 1.28 4.64
N GLY A 69 2.22 2.04 3.79
CA GLY A 69 2.19 3.49 3.85
C GLY A 69 2.93 4.13 2.69
N TRP A 70 2.95 5.46 2.70
CA TRP A 70 3.63 6.27 1.69
C TRP A 70 4.22 7.52 2.34
N PRO A 71 5.50 7.84 2.12
CA PRO A 71 6.17 8.93 2.83
C PRO A 71 5.72 10.30 2.32
N THR A 72 5.72 11.28 3.21
CA THR A 72 5.33 12.67 2.96
C THR A 72 6.47 13.52 2.41
N ASP A 73 7.72 13.12 2.61
CA ASP A 73 8.92 13.82 2.15
C ASP A 73 10.15 12.87 2.11
N GLY A 74 11.33 13.38 1.80
CA GLY A 74 12.61 12.69 1.94
C GLY A 74 12.96 11.75 0.78
N GLY A 75 12.17 11.71 -0.28
CA GLY A 75 12.39 10.79 -1.39
C GLY A 75 11.62 11.14 -2.65
N GLU A 76 11.93 10.45 -3.74
CA GLU A 76 11.18 10.63 -4.98
C GLU A 76 9.73 10.18 -4.82
N ALA A 77 8.80 10.97 -5.36
CA ALA A 77 7.35 10.80 -5.22
C ALA A 77 6.83 10.77 -3.76
N ALA A 78 7.69 11.00 -2.77
CA ALA A 78 7.28 11.32 -1.41
C ALA A 78 6.73 12.75 -1.41
N SER A 79 5.47 12.89 -1.03
CA SER A 79 4.80 14.18 -0.90
C SER A 79 3.58 14.02 -0.04
N VAL A 80 3.19 15.08 0.69
CA VAL A 80 1.92 15.11 1.44
C VAL A 80 0.73 14.75 0.55
N GLU A 81 0.73 15.20 -0.71
CA GLU A 81 -0.35 14.90 -1.66
C GLU A 81 -0.43 13.41 -2.01
N ASN A 82 0.70 12.78 -2.36
CA ASN A 82 0.73 11.36 -2.71
C ASN A 82 0.48 10.48 -1.49
N SER A 83 1.05 10.85 -0.34
CA SER A 83 0.85 10.16 0.93
C SER A 83 -0.62 10.18 1.35
N ARG A 84 -1.26 11.35 1.32
CA ARG A 84 -2.71 11.48 1.57
C ARG A 84 -3.52 10.64 0.60
N ALA A 85 -3.23 10.71 -0.69
CA ALA A 85 -4.01 9.99 -1.69
C ALA A 85 -3.90 8.47 -1.54
N TYR A 86 -2.69 7.96 -1.34
CA TYR A 86 -2.43 6.54 -1.12
C TYR A 86 -3.10 6.05 0.16
N ASN A 87 -2.81 6.71 1.29
CA ASN A 87 -3.31 6.29 2.59
C ASN A 87 -4.84 6.44 2.71
N ALA A 88 -5.45 7.47 2.10
CA ALA A 88 -6.90 7.60 2.08
C ALA A 88 -7.58 6.47 1.30
N GLU A 89 -7.01 6.04 0.17
CA GLU A 89 -7.55 4.91 -0.60
C GLU A 89 -7.37 3.59 0.16
N VAL A 90 -6.21 3.39 0.81
CA VAL A 90 -5.98 2.22 1.68
C VAL A 90 -7.03 2.14 2.78
N VAL A 91 -7.25 3.25 3.51
CA VAL A 91 -8.24 3.30 4.59
C VAL A 91 -9.65 3.05 4.06
N ARG A 92 -10.03 3.71 2.95
CA ARG A 92 -11.34 3.51 2.30
C ARG A 92 -11.55 2.03 1.95
N ARG A 93 -10.54 1.39 1.35
CA ARG A 93 -10.58 -0.03 0.97
C ARG A 93 -10.75 -0.94 2.18
N ALA A 94 -10.03 -0.67 3.27
CA ALA A 94 -10.13 -1.46 4.50
C ALA A 94 -11.52 -1.30 5.15
N VAL A 95 -12.03 -0.08 5.28
CA VAL A 95 -13.34 0.22 5.88
C VAL A 95 -14.50 -0.37 5.05
N GLU A 96 -14.46 -0.23 3.73
CA GLU A 96 -15.50 -0.77 2.85
C GLU A 96 -15.36 -2.28 2.59
N GLY A 97 -14.31 -2.91 3.09
CA GLY A 97 -14.04 -4.33 2.85
C GLY A 97 -13.80 -4.64 1.37
N VAL A 98 -13.10 -3.75 0.66
CA VAL A 98 -12.70 -3.94 -0.73
C VAL A 98 -11.76 -5.13 -0.82
N ARG A 99 -11.93 -5.91 -1.89
CA ARG A 99 -11.35 -7.24 -2.06
C ARG A 99 -10.36 -7.21 -3.21
N THR A 100 -9.44 -8.17 -3.22
CA THR A 100 -8.56 -8.42 -4.35
C THR A 100 -9.24 -9.34 -5.38
N PRO A 101 -8.83 -9.31 -6.67
CA PRO A 101 -9.36 -10.21 -7.69
C PRO A 101 -9.38 -11.70 -7.31
N ARG A 102 -8.30 -12.22 -6.72
CA ARG A 102 -8.18 -13.64 -6.32
C ARG A 102 -8.95 -13.96 -5.04
N ARG A 103 -9.16 -12.99 -4.15
CA ARG A 103 -9.93 -13.18 -2.90
C ARG A 103 -11.20 -12.33 -2.87
N PRO A 104 -12.19 -12.59 -3.76
CA PRO A 104 -13.42 -11.81 -3.83
C PRO A 104 -14.39 -12.09 -2.67
N GLY A 105 -14.02 -12.90 -1.67
CA GLY A 105 -14.87 -13.23 -0.52
C GLY A 105 -14.53 -12.48 0.77
N VAL A 106 -13.29 -12.00 0.93
CA VAL A 106 -12.79 -11.44 2.21
C VAL A 106 -11.87 -10.26 1.91
N GLY A 107 -12.16 -9.08 2.48
CA GLY A 107 -11.28 -7.92 2.43
C GLY A 107 -10.04 -8.08 3.33
N ALA A 108 -9.01 -7.28 3.08
CA ALA A 108 -7.79 -7.33 3.89
C ALA A 108 -7.95 -6.47 5.16
N GLU A 109 -7.51 -7.00 6.30
CA GLU A 109 -7.20 -6.19 7.48
C GLU A 109 -5.85 -5.49 7.26
N VAL A 110 -5.78 -4.20 7.57
CA VAL A 110 -4.64 -3.35 7.23
C VAL A 110 -4.22 -2.50 8.42
N PHE A 111 -2.92 -2.49 8.69
CA PHE A 111 -2.26 -1.58 9.62
C PHE A 111 -1.47 -0.55 8.82
N LEU A 112 -1.86 0.72 8.95
CA LEU A 112 -1.19 1.82 8.28
C LEU A 112 0.13 2.14 8.99
N PHE A 113 1.21 2.23 8.21
CA PHE A 113 2.53 2.62 8.65
C PHE A 113 2.77 4.10 8.28
N ASP A 114 2.98 5.01 9.23
CA ASP A 114 2.85 4.85 10.68
C ASP A 114 2.14 6.05 11.33
N LEU A 115 2.08 6.07 12.65
CA LEU A 115 1.35 7.11 13.36
C LEU A 115 2.11 8.43 13.36
N PHE A 116 3.42 8.42 13.59
CA PHE A 116 4.24 9.62 13.72
C PHE A 116 5.52 9.49 12.91
N ASP A 117 5.97 10.58 12.30
CA ASP A 117 7.31 10.66 11.74
C ASP A 117 8.39 10.26 12.77
N GLU A 118 9.18 9.25 12.41
CA GLU A 118 10.25 8.71 13.26
C GLU A 118 11.58 9.39 12.93
N ASN A 119 11.84 10.56 13.51
CA ASN A 119 13.00 11.41 13.19
C ASN A 119 14.37 10.78 13.50
N GLU A 120 14.44 9.69 14.26
CA GLU A 120 15.68 8.94 14.55
C GLU A 120 15.87 7.69 13.69
N LYS A 121 14.97 7.40 12.74
CA LYS A 121 15.14 6.28 11.80
C LYS A 121 16.44 6.40 11.02
N TYR A 122 17.08 5.26 10.79
CA TYR A 122 18.27 5.15 9.95
C TYR A 122 17.86 4.75 8.52
N GLY A 123 18.75 5.00 7.56
CA GLY A 123 18.53 4.63 6.16
C GLY A 123 18.29 5.85 5.27
N GLU A 124 17.50 5.63 4.22
CA GLU A 124 17.10 6.67 3.28
C GLU A 124 16.26 7.74 3.97
N GLU A 125 16.32 8.99 3.48
CA GLU A 125 15.70 10.11 4.19
C GLU A 125 14.17 9.95 4.33
N PHE A 126 13.49 9.39 3.32
CA PHE A 126 12.03 9.16 3.36
C PHE A 126 11.56 8.27 4.52
N GLU A 127 12.45 7.45 5.11
CA GLU A 127 12.12 6.58 6.25
C GLU A 127 11.62 7.40 7.45
N ARG A 128 12.07 8.66 7.59
CA ARG A 128 11.70 9.55 8.68
C ARG A 128 10.33 10.23 8.51
N HIS A 129 9.65 10.02 7.37
CA HIS A 129 8.52 10.84 6.92
C HIS A 129 7.24 10.05 6.59
N PHE A 130 7.05 8.84 7.16
CA PHE A 130 5.85 8.01 6.90
C PHE A 130 4.63 8.39 7.73
N GLY A 131 4.78 9.26 8.72
CA GLY A 131 3.74 9.55 9.70
C GLY A 131 2.50 10.19 9.10
N ILE A 132 1.33 9.75 9.59
CA ILE A 132 0.09 10.53 9.39
C ILE A 132 0.06 11.78 10.30
N PHE A 133 0.92 11.82 11.31
CA PHE A 133 1.28 12.99 12.11
C PHE A 133 2.79 13.24 12.01
N GLY A 134 3.21 14.50 12.04
CA GLY A 134 4.61 14.87 12.17
C GLY A 134 5.16 14.51 13.55
N HIS A 135 6.49 14.57 13.69
CA HIS A 135 7.20 14.30 14.96
C HIS A 135 6.80 15.28 16.08
N ASP A 136 6.26 16.44 15.73
CA ASP A 136 5.71 17.45 16.63
C ASP A 136 4.25 17.16 17.07
N GLY A 137 3.66 16.08 16.56
CA GLY A 137 2.29 15.66 16.81
C GLY A 137 1.24 16.43 15.98
N LEU A 138 1.66 17.35 15.11
CA LEU A 138 0.74 18.01 14.19
C LEU A 138 0.33 17.04 13.07
N LYS A 139 -0.93 17.12 12.65
CA LYS A 139 -1.44 16.24 11.60
C LYS A 139 -0.79 16.60 10.26
N ALA A 140 -0.24 15.61 9.56
CA ALA A 140 0.32 15.80 8.21
C ALA A 140 -0.80 15.97 7.16
N TYR A 141 -1.86 15.17 7.27
CA TYR A 141 -3.05 15.23 6.41
C TYR A 141 -4.26 14.51 7.03
N ASP A 142 -5.47 14.84 6.59
CA ASP A 142 -6.70 14.20 7.07
C ASP A 142 -6.99 12.85 6.40
N LEU A 143 -7.31 11.85 7.25
CA LEU A 143 -7.85 10.55 6.88
C LEU A 143 -9.17 10.31 7.62
N ASN A 144 -10.08 9.53 7.03
CA ASN A 144 -11.32 9.11 7.68
C ASN A 144 -11.31 7.59 7.87
N PHE A 145 -11.27 7.14 9.13
CA PHE A 145 -11.27 5.72 9.52
C PHE A 145 -12.67 5.16 9.85
N ASN A 146 -13.73 5.97 9.68
CA ASN A 146 -15.11 5.61 10.00
C ASN A 146 -16.03 5.58 8.77
#